data_AF-A0A3D2VDA8-F1
#
_entry.id   AF-A0A3D2VDA8-F1
#
_cell.length_a   1.000
_cell.length_b   1.000
_cell.length_c   1.000
_cell.angle_alpha   90.00
_cell.angle_beta   90.00
_cell.angle_gamma   90.00
#
_symmetry.space_group_name_H-M   'P 1'
#
loop_
_entity.id
_entity.type
_entity.pdbx_description
1 polymer ?
#
loop_
_entity_poly.entity_id
_entity_poly.type
_entity_poly.pdbx_seq_one_letter_code
_entity_poly.pdbx_strand_id
1 'polypeptide(L)' 'MQRRRRSTNFLRPMYRLGWLLIWSLWGISLFFGIPAMMPHDDVVGWGFVALAVTAVAYLLHRFWDWLVVGRPFPGRG' A
#
# COMPACT_ATOMS: atom_id res chain seq x y z
N MET A 1 33.00 -5.03 21.05
CA MET A 1 32.35 -3.98 20.23
C MET A 1 31.87 -4.60 18.92
N GLN A 2 30.61 -5.01 18.88
CA GLN A 2 30.02 -5.63 17.69
C GLN A 2 29.84 -4.54 16.63
N ARG A 3 30.67 -4.55 15.57
CA ARG A 3 30.47 -3.70 14.40
C ARG A 3 29.08 -4.02 13.85
N ARG A 4 28.07 -3.18 14.16
CA ARG A 4 26.83 -3.13 13.37
C ARG A 4 27.30 -2.88 11.95
N ARG A 5 27.33 -3.93 11.12
CA ARG A 5 27.38 -3.78 9.67
C ARG A 5 26.27 -2.78 9.37
N ARG A 6 26.63 -1.57 8.95
CA ARG A 6 25.76 -0.70 8.14
C ARG A 6 25.46 -1.53 6.91
N SER A 7 24.48 -2.44 7.02
CA SER A 7 23.84 -3.02 5.86
C SER A 7 23.26 -1.83 5.15
N THR A 8 23.88 -1.57 4.01
CA THR A 8 23.69 -0.45 3.12
C THR A 8 22.22 -0.22 2.86
N ASN A 9 21.86 1.06 2.68
CA ASN A 9 20.54 1.60 2.35
C ASN A 9 19.89 0.99 1.08
N PHE A 10 20.24 -0.22 0.63
CA PHE A 10 19.80 -0.82 -0.63
C PHE A 10 18.32 -1.22 -0.63
N LEU A 11 17.78 -1.63 0.53
CA LEU A 11 16.35 -1.92 0.70
C LEU A 11 15.49 -0.65 0.87
N ARG A 12 16.12 0.49 1.16
CA ARG A 12 15.45 1.78 1.42
C ARG A 12 14.81 2.40 0.16
N PRO A 13 15.48 2.45 -1.02
CA PRO A 13 14.84 2.86 -2.26
C PRO A 13 13.78 1.85 -2.70
N MET A 14 13.99 0.55 -2.49
CA MET A 14 12.97 -0.47 -2.79
C MET A 14 11.69 -0.25 -1.96
N TYR A 15 11.84 0.04 -0.66
CA TYR A 15 10.75 0.41 0.23
C TYR A 15 9.99 1.65 -0.30
N ARG A 16 10.73 2.71 -0.67
CA ARG A 16 10.13 3.93 -1.23
C ARG A 16 9.42 3.70 -2.55
N LEU A 17 9.97 2.86 -3.42
CA LEU A 17 9.37 2.53 -4.72
C LEU A 17 8.05 1.78 -4.56
N GLY A 18 8.00 0.76 -3.70
CA GLY A 18 6.74 0.06 -3.43
C GLY A 18 5.70 0.94 -2.73
N TRP A 19 6.13 1.78 -1.77
CA TRP A 19 5.26 2.79 -1.16
C TRP A 19 4.68 3.73 -2.24
N LEU A 20 5.54 4.34 -3.07
CA LEU A 20 5.10 5.25 -4.15
C LEU A 20 4.14 4.55 -5.12
N LEU A 21 4.44 3.31 -5.53
CA LEU A 21 3.63 2.57 -6.46
C LEU A 21 2.24 2.27 -5.90
N ILE A 22 2.15 1.79 -4.66
CA ILE A 22 0.88 1.42 -4.01
C ILE A 22 0.00 2.66 -3.84
N TRP A 23 0.57 3.76 -3.32
CA TRP A 23 -0.20 4.99 -3.09
C TRP A 23 -0.56 5.70 -4.39
N SER A 24 0.31 5.65 -5.42
CA SER A 24 -0.01 6.20 -6.74
C SER A 24 -1.14 5.41 -7.40
N LEU A 25 -1.09 4.08 -7.36
CA LEU A 25 -2.13 3.23 -7.93
C LEU A 25 -3.46 3.39 -7.19
N TRP A 26 -3.42 3.49 -5.86
CA TRP A 26 -4.58 3.82 -5.03
C TRP A 26 -5.19 5.17 -5.43
N GLY A 27 -4.37 6.21 -5.53
CA GLY A 27 -4.82 7.54 -5.94
C GLY A 27 -5.43 7.54 -7.34
N ILE A 28 -4.75 6.94 -8.32
CA ILE A 28 -5.28 6.81 -9.69
C ILE A 28 -6.63 6.08 -9.69
N SER A 29 -6.76 5.02 -8.91
CA SER A 29 -8.01 4.27 -8.79
C SER A 29 -9.12 5.13 -8.24
N LEU A 30 -8.87 5.95 -7.21
CA LEU A 30 -9.88 6.84 -6.62
C LEU A 30 -10.27 8.00 -7.54
N PHE A 31 -9.31 8.64 -8.21
CA PHE A 31 -9.56 9.86 -8.99
C PHE A 31 -9.98 9.60 -10.43
N PHE A 32 -9.58 8.46 -11.00
CA PHE A 32 -9.85 8.15 -12.40
C PHE A 32 -10.58 6.82 -12.58
N GLY A 33 -10.23 5.79 -11.80
CA GLY A 33 -10.85 4.47 -11.93
C GLY A 33 -12.32 4.44 -11.53
N ILE A 34 -12.62 4.81 -10.28
CA ILE A 34 -13.99 4.81 -9.73
C ILE A 34 -14.91 5.75 -10.54
N PRO A 35 -14.51 7.00 -10.83
CA PRO A 35 -15.36 7.92 -11.59
C PRO A 35 -15.61 7.49 -13.05
N ALA A 36 -14.68 6.74 -13.66
CA ALA A 36 -14.85 6.27 -15.04
C ALA A 36 -15.77 5.06 -15.17
N MET A 37 -15.88 4.24 -14.11
CA MET A 37 -16.61 2.96 -14.15
C MET A 37 -18.02 3.06 -13.58
N MET A 38 -18.34 4.13 -12.86
CA MET A 38 -19.52 4.18 -12.00
C MET A 38 -20.34 5.45 -12.22
N PRO A 39 -21.68 5.35 -12.28
CA PRO A 39 -22.56 6.52 -12.42
C PRO A 39 -22.32 7.53 -11.29
N HIS A 40 -22.37 8.83 -11.61
CA HIS A 40 -22.10 9.91 -10.65
C HIS A 40 -23.17 10.05 -9.56
N ASP A 41 -24.36 9.51 -9.80
CA ASP A 41 -25.51 9.46 -8.91
C ASP A 41 -25.46 8.30 -7.89
N ASP A 42 -24.61 7.29 -8.11
CA ASP A 42 -24.44 6.15 -7.20
C ASP A 42 -23.42 6.43 -6.09
N VAL A 43 -23.74 7.38 -5.21
CA VAL A 43 -22.87 7.82 -4.10
C VAL A 43 -22.58 6.67 -3.11
N VAL A 44 -23.55 5.77 -2.90
CA VAL A 44 -23.40 4.63 -1.97
C VAL A 44 -22.40 3.63 -2.54
N GLY A 45 -22.54 3.26 -3.81
CA GLY A 45 -21.60 2.40 -4.49
C GLY A 45 -20.19 2.98 -4.53
N TRP A 46 -20.04 4.30 -4.78
CA TRP A 46 -18.76 4.99 -4.67
C TRP A 46 -18.12 4.84 -3.29
N GLY A 47 -18.90 4.97 -2.22
CA GLY A 47 -18.43 4.79 -0.85
C GLY A 47 -17.89 3.38 -0.60
N PHE A 48 -18.64 2.35 -1.00
CA PHE A 48 -18.22 0.95 -0.85
C PHE A 48 -16.98 0.61 -1.68
N VAL A 49 -16.91 1.08 -2.93
CA VAL A 49 -15.75 0.83 -3.79
C VAL A 49 -14.52 1.57 -3.27
N ALA A 50 -14.66 2.82 -2.82
CA ALA A 50 -13.56 3.56 -2.21
C ALA A 50 -13.03 2.87 -0.94
N LEU A 51 -13.94 2.34 -0.09
CA LEU A 51 -13.56 1.54 1.08
C LEU A 51 -12.83 0.27 0.67
N ALA A 52 -13.33 -0.47 -0.32
CA ALA A 52 -12.70 -1.70 -0.81
C ALA A 52 -11.30 -1.42 -1.39
N VAL A 53 -11.16 -0.41 -2.25
CA VAL A 53 -9.88 0.00 -2.84
C VAL A 53 -8.89 0.43 -1.77
N THR A 54 -9.36 1.15 -0.74
CA THR A 54 -8.53 1.57 0.39
C THR A 54 -8.09 0.38 1.24
N ALA A 55 -8.97 -0.58 1.50
CA ALA A 55 -8.63 -1.82 2.21
C ALA A 55 -7.59 -2.64 1.44
N VAL A 56 -7.75 -2.78 0.12
CA VAL A 56 -6.78 -3.46 -0.74
C VAL A 56 -5.42 -2.76 -0.72
N ALA A 57 -5.39 -1.43 -0.85
CA ALA A 57 -4.16 -0.65 -0.80
C ALA A 57 -3.45 -0.80 0.55
N TYR A 58 -4.21 -0.79 1.65
CA TYR A 58 -3.68 -1.02 2.99
C TYR A 58 -3.08 -2.42 3.14
N LEU A 59 -3.80 -3.47 2.71
CA LEU A 59 -3.31 -4.84 2.76
C LEU A 59 -2.06 -5.03 1.90
N LEU A 60 -2.04 -4.43 0.70
CA LEU A 60 -0.90 -4.47 -0.20
C LEU A 60 0.32 -3.75 0.41
N HIS A 61 0.10 -2.59 1.03
CA HIS A 61 1.14 -1.89 1.78
C HIS A 61 1.65 -2.74 2.94
N ARG A 62 0.74 -3.37 3.69
CA ARG A 62 1.11 -4.21 4.82
C ARG A 62 1.90 -5.45 4.41
N PHE A 63 1.51 -6.06 3.30
CA PHE A 63 2.22 -7.19 2.71
C PHE A 63 3.60 -6.77 2.18
N TRP A 64 3.68 -5.60 1.55
CA TRP A 64 4.95 -5.01 1.10
C TRP A 64 5.90 -4.73 2.28
N ASP A 65 5.39 -4.16 3.36
CA ASP A 65 6.15 -3.95 4.60
C ASP A 65 6.67 -5.27 5.16
N TRP A 66 5.83 -6.32 5.16
CA TRP A 66 6.24 -7.66 5.58
C TRP A 66 7.35 -8.23 4.70
N LEU A 67 7.24 -8.14 3.37
CA LEU A 67 8.24 -8.63 2.43
C LEU A 67 9.59 -7.89 2.56
N VAL A 68 9.57 -6.57 2.75
CA VAL A 68 10.79 -5.75 2.80
C VAL A 68 11.47 -5.80 4.17
N VAL A 69 10.70 -5.81 5.27
CA VAL A 69 11.23 -5.73 6.64
C VAL A 69 11.41 -7.12 7.26
N GLY A 70 10.75 -8.16 6.74
CA GLY A 70 10.86 -9.54 7.21
C GLY A 70 10.31 -9.78 8.63
N ARG A 71 9.65 -8.78 9.23
CA ARG A 71 9.06 -8.91 10.57
C ARG A 71 7.66 -9.47 10.45
N PRO A 72 7.35 -10.64 11.07
CA PRO A 72 6.01 -11.20 11.04
C PRO A 72 4.99 -10.20 11.61
N PHE A 73 3.73 -10.33 11.17
CA PHE A 73 2.59 -9.61 11.73
C PHE A 73 2.69 -9.57 13.28
N PRO A 74 2.42 -8.41 13.93
CA PRO A 74 2.41 -8.32 15.38
C PRO A 74 1.27 -9.21 15.88
N GLY A 75 1.62 -10.39 16.38
CA GLY A 75 0.67 -11.48 16.64
C GLY A 75 1.30 -12.87 16.69
N ARG A 76 2.57 -13.03 16.31
CA ARG A 76 3.38 -14.20 16.67
C ARG A 76 4.63 -13.78 17.41
N GLY A 77 4.52 -13.75 18.73
CA GLY A 77 5.61 -13.78 19.70
C GLY A 77 5.29 -14.89 20.69
#